data_AF-A0A7D9I4D3-F1
#
_entry.id   AF-A0A7D9I4D3-F1
#
_cell.length_a   1.000
_cell.length_b   1.000
_cell.length_c   1.000
_cell.angle_alpha   90.00
_cell.angle_beta   90.00
_cell.angle_gamma   90.00
#
_symmetry.space_group_name_H-M   'P 1'
#
loop_
_entity.id
_entity.type
_entity.pdbx_description
1 polymer ?
#
loop_
_entity_poly.entity_id
_entity_poly.type
_entity_poly.pdbx_seq_one_letter_code
_entity_poly.pdbx_strand_id
1 'polypeptide(L)'
;MIFTTRNFSITREWCKQQVNERSQEEANISQANRLYDLKARELDQRAVELAESERQCREAIDLATAKYNAALARETKANNEQAKTQEQDDDFTEMSNHIFGDILTENPDVAQSAFGSHRVIPDRWKGMSPAQVNEIRKTQHDQMLEKQRLEEEERRKQEEWERLQLAQAKAGILAEREQERVRKQLNKQLINDNSRLASEQKIYQQHLNNEVYTNPPTANFFMQFNTSSR
;
A
#
# COMPACT_ATOMS: atom_id res chain seq x y z
N MET A 1 82.13 -27.69 -133.48
CA MET A 1 80.67 -27.77 -133.26
C MET A 1 80.27 -28.72 -132.11
N ILE A 2 81.11 -28.94 -131.08
CA ILE A 2 80.76 -29.85 -129.94
C ILE A 2 80.54 -29.08 -128.62
N PHE A 3 80.92 -27.79 -128.55
CA PHE A 3 80.73 -26.94 -127.37
C PHE A 3 79.38 -26.20 -127.30
N THR A 4 78.64 -26.11 -128.41
CA THR A 4 77.36 -25.38 -128.47
C THR A 4 76.16 -26.23 -128.07
N THR A 5 76.18 -27.54 -128.35
CA THR A 5 75.10 -28.48 -127.98
C THR A 5 75.10 -28.83 -126.49
N ARG A 6 76.27 -28.87 -125.83
CA ARG A 6 76.39 -29.11 -124.38
C ARG A 6 75.95 -27.91 -123.53
N ASN A 7 76.15 -26.68 -124.01
CA ASN A 7 75.64 -25.47 -123.36
C ASN A 7 74.12 -25.31 -123.50
N PHE A 8 73.53 -25.75 -124.62
CA PHE A 8 72.09 -25.71 -124.85
C PHE A 8 71.32 -26.72 -123.98
N SER A 9 71.91 -27.89 -123.67
CA SER A 9 71.31 -28.84 -122.73
C SER A 9 71.37 -28.33 -121.28
N ILE A 10 72.51 -27.74 -120.88
CA ILE A 10 72.68 -27.15 -119.53
C ILE A 10 71.69 -26.01 -119.29
N THR A 11 71.50 -25.12 -120.26
CA THR A 11 70.55 -23.99 -120.17
C THR A 11 69.09 -24.45 -120.16
N ARG A 12 68.74 -25.51 -120.91
CA ARG A 12 67.40 -26.12 -120.88
C ARG A 12 67.10 -26.81 -119.54
N GLU A 13 68.04 -27.56 -118.99
CA GLU A 13 67.88 -28.18 -117.67
C GLU A 13 67.79 -27.10 -116.57
N TRP A 14 68.59 -26.03 -116.64
CA TRP A 14 68.53 -24.91 -115.70
C TRP A 14 67.21 -24.12 -115.78
N CYS A 15 66.69 -23.86 -116.99
CA CYS A 15 65.36 -23.25 -117.16
C CYS A 15 64.24 -24.14 -116.59
N LYS A 16 64.30 -25.47 -116.82
CA LYS A 16 63.34 -26.40 -116.19
C LYS A 16 63.46 -26.38 -114.67
N GLN A 17 64.68 -26.29 -114.14
CA GLN A 17 64.93 -26.25 -112.72
C GLN A 17 64.39 -24.95 -112.10
N GLN A 18 64.61 -23.79 -112.73
CA GLN A 18 64.01 -22.52 -112.32
C GLN A 18 62.48 -22.51 -112.40
N VAL A 19 61.90 -23.11 -113.44
CA VAL A 19 60.43 -23.23 -113.57
C VAL A 19 59.86 -24.13 -112.48
N ASN A 20 60.56 -25.22 -112.14
CA ASN A 20 60.14 -26.15 -111.10
C ASN A 20 60.30 -25.55 -109.69
N GLU A 21 61.41 -24.85 -109.42
CA GLU A 21 61.63 -24.11 -108.17
C GLU A 21 60.58 -23.02 -107.98
N ARG A 22 60.30 -22.22 -109.01
CA ARG A 22 59.25 -21.19 -108.96
C ARG A 22 57.87 -21.81 -108.75
N SER A 23 57.56 -22.92 -109.42
CA SER A 23 56.30 -23.63 -109.22
C SER A 23 56.18 -24.22 -107.81
N GLN A 24 57.29 -24.67 -107.21
CA GLN A 24 57.33 -25.14 -105.81
C GLN A 24 57.18 -23.98 -104.83
N GLU A 25 57.80 -22.84 -105.07
CA GLU A 25 57.63 -21.63 -104.27
C GLU A 25 56.20 -21.09 -104.33
N GLU A 26 55.60 -21.03 -105.52
CA GLU A 26 54.19 -20.63 -105.69
C GLU A 26 53.25 -21.61 -104.98
N ALA A 27 53.53 -22.92 -105.02
CA ALA A 27 52.79 -23.93 -104.27
C ALA A 27 52.97 -23.78 -102.74
N ASN A 28 54.19 -23.50 -102.28
CA ASN A 28 54.51 -23.27 -100.87
C ASN A 28 53.83 -21.99 -100.34
N ILE A 29 53.83 -20.90 -101.12
CA ILE A 29 53.14 -19.65 -100.79
C ILE A 29 51.63 -19.88 -100.76
N SER A 30 51.07 -20.60 -101.74
CA SER A 30 49.64 -20.94 -101.76
C SER A 30 49.25 -21.78 -100.55
N GLN A 31 50.07 -22.77 -100.18
CA GLN A 31 49.87 -23.60 -98.99
C GLN A 31 49.99 -22.78 -97.70
N ALA A 32 50.98 -21.88 -97.60
CA ALA A 32 51.17 -21.00 -96.46
C ALA A 32 50.00 -20.03 -96.28
N ASN A 33 49.52 -19.41 -97.37
CA ASN A 33 48.35 -18.53 -97.35
C ASN A 33 47.09 -19.31 -96.95
N ARG A 34 46.89 -20.51 -97.48
CA ARG A 34 45.76 -21.37 -97.10
C ARG A 34 45.81 -21.72 -95.60
N LEU A 35 47.00 -22.04 -95.07
CA LEU A 35 47.17 -22.32 -93.64
C LEU A 35 46.91 -21.08 -92.79
N TYR A 36 47.35 -19.91 -93.24
CA TYR A 36 47.07 -18.63 -92.59
C TYR A 36 45.56 -18.33 -92.54
N ASP A 37 44.84 -18.47 -93.65
CA ASP A 37 43.40 -18.26 -93.71
C ASP A 37 42.63 -19.22 -92.79
N LEU A 38 43.05 -20.48 -92.71
CA LEU A 38 42.47 -21.46 -91.79
C LEU A 38 42.73 -21.07 -90.32
N LYS A 39 43.93 -20.57 -90.01
CA LYS A 39 44.27 -20.10 -88.67
C LYS A 39 43.51 -18.83 -88.28
N ALA A 40 43.34 -17.89 -89.21
CA ALA A 40 42.53 -16.70 -88.99
C ALA A 40 41.07 -17.08 -88.66
N ARG A 41 40.47 -17.98 -89.44
CA ARG A 41 39.12 -18.50 -89.17
C ARG A 41 38.99 -19.22 -87.83
N GLU A 42 40.00 -20.02 -87.47
CA GLU A 42 40.04 -20.71 -86.17
C GLU A 42 40.11 -19.71 -85.00
N LEU A 43 40.88 -18.64 -85.14
CA LEU A 43 40.98 -17.59 -84.12
C LEU A 43 39.68 -16.78 -84.01
N ASP A 44 39.04 -16.44 -85.13
CA ASP A 44 37.75 -15.75 -85.13
C ASP A 44 36.66 -16.60 -84.45
N GLN A 45 36.62 -17.91 -84.75
CA GLN A 45 35.70 -18.84 -84.09
C GLN A 45 35.94 -18.91 -82.58
N ARG A 46 37.21 -19.03 -82.16
CA ARG A 46 37.57 -19.00 -80.73
C ARG A 46 37.20 -17.68 -80.07
N ALA A 47 37.36 -16.55 -80.75
CA ALA A 47 36.99 -15.25 -80.20
C ALA A 47 35.49 -15.15 -79.95
N VAL A 48 34.66 -15.66 -80.87
CA VAL A 48 33.21 -15.72 -80.70
C VAL A 48 32.82 -16.65 -79.54
N GLU A 49 33.41 -17.84 -79.47
CA GLU A 49 33.16 -18.80 -78.37
C GLU A 49 33.55 -18.22 -77.00
N LEU A 50 34.70 -17.54 -76.92
CA LEU A 50 35.16 -16.87 -75.71
C LEU A 50 34.18 -15.76 -75.29
N ALA A 51 33.76 -14.90 -76.22
CA ALA A 51 32.80 -13.83 -75.92
C ALA A 51 31.44 -14.37 -75.45
N GLU A 52 30.96 -15.45 -76.07
CA GLU A 52 29.73 -16.13 -75.68
C GLU A 52 29.84 -16.73 -74.28
N SER A 53 30.96 -17.41 -73.98
CA SER A 53 31.21 -17.98 -72.66
C SER A 53 31.34 -16.92 -71.57
N GLU A 54 31.93 -15.76 -71.88
CA GLU A 54 32.04 -14.64 -70.96
C GLU A 54 30.67 -14.02 -70.67
N ARG A 55 29.84 -13.83 -71.70
CA ARG A 55 28.46 -13.36 -71.55
C ARG A 55 27.67 -14.29 -70.63
N GLN A 56 27.72 -15.60 -70.88
CA GLN A 56 27.03 -16.59 -70.06
C GLN A 56 27.53 -16.58 -68.61
N CYS A 57 28.84 -16.43 -68.39
CA CYS A 57 29.38 -16.27 -67.03
C CYS A 57 28.82 -15.01 -66.34
N ARG A 58 28.78 -13.87 -67.02
CA ARG A 58 28.22 -12.63 -66.47
C ARG A 58 26.73 -12.79 -66.14
N GLU A 59 25.94 -13.32 -67.07
CA GLU A 59 24.52 -13.59 -66.85
C GLU A 59 24.28 -14.54 -65.67
N ALA A 60 25.12 -15.57 -65.52
CA ALA A 60 25.05 -16.50 -64.39
C ALA A 60 25.37 -15.81 -63.06
N ILE A 61 26.36 -14.91 -63.03
CA ILE A 61 26.71 -14.11 -61.84
C ILE A 61 25.58 -13.15 -61.50
N ASP A 62 25.03 -12.44 -62.48
CA ASP A 62 23.92 -11.49 -62.28
C ASP A 62 22.66 -12.22 -61.77
N LEU A 63 22.36 -13.40 -62.31
CA LEU A 63 21.25 -14.22 -61.82
C LEU A 63 21.50 -14.72 -60.40
N ALA A 64 22.72 -15.15 -60.07
CA ALA A 64 23.07 -15.63 -58.74
C ALA A 64 22.99 -14.50 -57.70
N THR A 65 23.50 -13.31 -58.02
CA THR A 65 23.42 -12.13 -57.13
C THR A 65 21.99 -11.65 -56.97
N ALA A 66 21.18 -11.62 -58.03
CA ALA A 66 19.75 -11.30 -57.94
C ALA A 66 18.99 -12.28 -57.04
N LYS A 67 19.25 -13.60 -57.18
CA LYS A 67 18.65 -14.63 -56.31
C LYS A 67 19.08 -14.47 -54.85
N TYR A 68 20.36 -14.19 -54.61
CA TYR A 68 20.88 -13.94 -53.26
C TYR A 68 20.23 -12.71 -52.62
N ASN A 69 20.18 -11.58 -53.34
CA ASN A 69 19.54 -10.35 -52.86
C ASN A 69 18.05 -10.56 -52.59
N ALA A 70 17.36 -11.34 -53.43
CA ALA A 70 15.95 -11.68 -53.21
C ALA A 70 15.74 -12.62 -52.02
N ALA A 71 16.69 -13.52 -51.72
CA ALA A 71 16.66 -14.34 -50.52
C ALA A 71 16.90 -13.49 -49.26
N LEU A 72 17.90 -12.61 -49.30
CA LEU A 72 18.22 -11.69 -48.21
C LEU A 72 17.06 -10.72 -47.91
N ALA A 73 16.40 -10.19 -48.95
CA ALA A 73 15.22 -9.34 -48.79
C ALA A 73 14.04 -10.08 -48.14
N ARG A 74 13.86 -11.38 -48.44
CA ARG A 74 12.83 -12.20 -47.78
C ARG A 74 13.18 -12.48 -46.31
N GLU A 75 14.43 -12.81 -46.03
CA GLU A 75 14.90 -13.07 -44.66
C GLU A 75 14.76 -11.82 -43.79
N THR A 76 15.28 -10.69 -44.25
CA THR A 76 15.14 -9.39 -43.55
C THR A 76 13.68 -9.02 -43.31
N LYS A 77 12.80 -9.21 -44.29
CA LYS A 77 11.36 -8.98 -44.11
C LYS A 77 10.76 -9.89 -43.04
N ALA A 78 11.07 -11.18 -43.06
CA ALA A 78 10.59 -12.14 -42.06
C ALA A 78 11.09 -11.79 -40.66
N ASN A 79 12.37 -11.44 -40.53
CA ASN A 79 12.97 -11.01 -39.27
C ASN A 79 12.30 -9.74 -38.73
N ASN A 80 12.00 -8.76 -39.60
CA ASN A 80 11.30 -7.54 -39.21
C ASN A 80 9.85 -7.81 -38.78
N GLU A 81 9.13 -8.71 -39.46
CA GLU A 81 7.78 -9.12 -39.09
C GLU A 81 7.77 -9.83 -37.72
N GLN A 82 8.75 -10.70 -37.48
CA GLN A 82 8.93 -11.37 -36.19
C GLN A 82 9.28 -10.37 -35.09
N ALA A 83 10.22 -9.45 -35.34
CA ALA A 83 10.61 -8.42 -34.39
C ALA A 83 9.43 -7.52 -34.01
N LYS A 84 8.61 -7.12 -34.99
CA LYS A 84 7.40 -6.34 -34.74
C LYS A 84 6.37 -7.11 -33.91
N THR A 85 6.23 -8.41 -34.15
CA THR A 85 5.32 -9.25 -33.36
C THR A 85 5.81 -9.35 -31.91
N GLN A 86 7.11 -9.55 -31.73
CA GLN A 86 7.72 -9.58 -30.39
C GLN A 86 7.54 -8.25 -29.65
N GLU A 87 7.76 -7.11 -30.33
CA GLU A 87 7.53 -5.78 -29.76
C GLU A 87 6.07 -5.60 -29.30
N GLN A 88 5.11 -6.05 -30.12
CA GLN A 88 3.69 -5.99 -29.74
C GLN A 88 3.35 -6.88 -28.54
N ASP A 89 3.95 -8.06 -28.45
CA ASP A 89 3.76 -8.97 -27.32
C ASP A 89 4.40 -8.42 -26.03
N ASP A 90 5.57 -7.79 -26.15
CA ASP A 90 6.26 -7.12 -25.04
C ASP A 90 5.46 -5.91 -24.55
N ASP A 91 4.98 -5.06 -25.47
CA ASP A 91 4.10 -3.92 -25.18
C ASP A 91 2.82 -4.37 -24.47
N PHE A 92 2.19 -5.44 -24.96
CA PHE A 92 0.99 -5.99 -24.34
C PHE A 92 1.26 -6.52 -22.93
N THR A 93 2.41 -7.15 -22.73
CA THR A 93 2.86 -7.65 -21.43
C THR A 93 3.12 -6.50 -20.46
N GLU A 94 3.78 -5.43 -20.91
CA GLU A 94 3.99 -4.21 -20.11
C GLU A 94 2.67 -3.58 -19.70
N MET A 95 1.75 -3.38 -20.65
CA MET A 95 0.41 -2.84 -20.36
C MET A 95 -0.33 -3.70 -19.35
N SER A 96 -0.31 -5.02 -19.53
CA SER A 96 -0.96 -5.95 -18.61
C SER A 96 -0.35 -5.88 -17.21
N ASN A 97 0.98 -5.84 -17.10
CA ASN A 97 1.68 -5.69 -15.83
C ASN A 97 1.33 -4.40 -15.11
N HIS A 98 1.15 -3.29 -15.84
CA HIS A 98 0.70 -2.04 -15.24
C HIS A 98 -0.76 -2.11 -14.78
N ILE A 99 -1.67 -2.58 -15.64
CA ILE A 99 -3.10 -2.66 -15.35
C ILE A 99 -3.37 -3.57 -14.15
N PHE A 100 -2.75 -4.75 -14.11
CA PHE A 100 -2.93 -5.73 -13.05
C PHE A 100 -1.92 -5.58 -11.90
N GLY A 101 -1.02 -4.60 -12.00
CA GLY A 101 -0.02 -4.33 -10.98
C GLY A 101 -0.64 -3.73 -9.72
N ASP A 102 0.07 -3.90 -8.60
CA ASP A 102 -0.35 -3.45 -7.27
C ASP A 102 -0.56 -1.92 -7.15
N ILE A 103 0.07 -1.14 -8.03
CA ILE A 103 -0.03 0.32 -8.04
C ILE A 103 -1.41 0.76 -8.54
N LEU A 104 -1.84 0.27 -9.70
CA LEU A 104 -3.12 0.70 -10.31
C LEU A 104 -4.34 -0.03 -9.72
N THR A 105 -4.18 -1.30 -9.32
CA THR A 105 -5.26 -2.05 -8.64
C THR A 105 -5.46 -1.64 -7.19
N GLU A 106 -4.54 -0.82 -6.67
CA GLU A 106 -4.49 -0.37 -5.30
C GLU A 106 -4.56 -1.47 -4.23
N ASN A 107 -4.05 -2.66 -4.52
CA ASN A 107 -4.11 -3.84 -3.66
C ASN A 107 -3.77 -3.52 -2.17
N PRO A 108 -4.68 -3.80 -1.20
CA PRO A 108 -4.45 -3.54 0.22
C PRO A 108 -3.47 -4.53 0.86
N ASP A 109 -3.27 -5.70 0.27
CA ASP A 109 -2.42 -6.75 0.84
C ASP A 109 -0.93 -6.38 0.84
N VAL A 110 -0.54 -5.42 0.01
CA VAL A 110 0.84 -4.92 -0.04
C VAL A 110 1.22 -4.13 1.22
N ALA A 111 0.25 -3.76 2.06
CA ALA A 111 0.49 -3.18 3.36
C ALA A 111 0.83 -4.22 4.44
N GLN A 112 0.67 -5.52 4.16
CA GLN A 112 0.97 -6.58 5.13
C GLN A 112 2.47 -6.72 5.36
N SER A 113 2.89 -6.68 6.64
CA SER A 113 4.29 -6.82 6.99
C SER A 113 4.74 -8.28 7.02
N ALA A 114 5.91 -8.56 6.45
CA ALA A 114 6.55 -9.88 6.57
C ALA A 114 6.90 -10.26 8.03
N PHE A 115 7.02 -9.27 8.93
CA PHE A 115 7.34 -9.49 10.35
C PHE A 115 6.13 -9.89 11.20
N GLY A 116 4.94 -10.01 10.62
CA GLY A 116 3.75 -10.56 11.27
C GLY A 116 2.45 -9.87 10.87
N SER A 117 1.34 -10.59 10.98
CA SER A 117 0.00 -10.16 10.55
C SER A 117 -0.57 -8.95 11.29
N HIS A 118 -0.09 -8.68 12.51
CA HIS A 118 -0.49 -7.52 13.31
C HIS A 118 0.24 -6.23 12.93
N ARG A 119 1.25 -6.32 12.06
CA ARG A 119 2.06 -5.17 11.64
C ARG A 119 1.71 -4.77 10.22
N VAL A 120 1.63 -3.47 10.02
CA VAL A 120 1.36 -2.85 8.73
C VAL A 120 2.59 -2.04 8.31
N ILE A 121 2.92 -2.10 7.04
CA ILE A 121 3.95 -1.29 6.39
C ILE A 121 3.40 0.15 6.28
N PRO A 122 3.93 1.14 7.04
CA PRO A 122 3.27 2.45 7.19
C PRO A 122 3.14 3.25 5.89
N ASP A 123 4.14 3.18 5.02
CA ASP A 123 4.19 3.86 3.72
C ASP A 123 3.19 3.29 2.70
N ARG A 124 2.74 2.05 2.88
CA ARG A 124 1.82 1.35 1.96
C ARG A 124 0.40 1.24 2.51
N TRP A 125 0.15 1.82 3.68
CA TRP A 125 -1.13 1.71 4.35
C TRP A 125 -2.20 2.61 3.69
N LYS A 126 -3.33 2.01 3.31
CA LYS A 126 -4.44 2.68 2.61
C LYS A 126 -5.74 2.76 3.42
N GLY A 127 -5.64 2.56 4.74
CA GLY A 127 -6.80 2.56 5.64
C GLY A 127 -7.23 1.17 6.10
N MET A 128 -8.35 1.12 6.81
CA MET A 128 -8.91 -0.13 7.36
C MET A 128 -9.78 -0.86 6.34
N SER A 129 -9.82 -2.18 6.43
CA SER A 129 -10.72 -2.99 5.60
C SER A 129 -12.19 -2.70 5.92
N PRO A 130 -13.12 -2.84 4.96
CA PRO A 130 -14.55 -2.70 5.22
C PRO A 130 -15.06 -3.62 6.33
N ALA A 131 -14.47 -4.81 6.48
CA ALA A 131 -14.78 -5.74 7.56
C ALA A 131 -14.43 -5.16 8.94
N GLN A 132 -13.22 -4.61 9.11
CA GLN A 132 -12.78 -3.96 10.34
C GLN A 132 -13.64 -2.74 10.67
N VAL A 133 -13.96 -1.90 9.68
CA VAL A 133 -14.85 -0.74 9.87
C VAL A 133 -16.25 -1.18 10.33
N ASN A 134 -16.77 -2.27 9.77
CA ASN A 134 -18.06 -2.81 10.20
C ASN A 134 -18.02 -3.38 11.62
N GLU A 135 -16.92 -4.01 12.02
CA GLU A 135 -16.72 -4.47 13.40
C GLU A 135 -16.72 -3.30 14.38
N ILE A 136 -16.01 -2.20 14.07
CA ILE A 136 -16.04 -0.98 14.88
C ILE A 136 -17.46 -0.44 15.03
N ARG A 137 -18.23 -0.40 13.93
CA ARG A 137 -19.64 0.05 13.96
C ARG A 137 -20.52 -0.83 14.84
N LYS A 138 -20.32 -2.15 14.81
CA LYS A 138 -21.03 -3.08 15.70
C LYS A 138 -20.68 -2.81 17.17
N THR A 139 -19.40 -2.70 17.48
CA THR A 139 -18.94 -2.39 18.84
C THR A 139 -19.51 -1.06 19.34
N GLN A 140 -19.57 -0.03 18.48
CA GLN A 140 -20.20 1.25 18.83
C GLN A 140 -21.70 1.10 19.12
N HIS A 141 -22.40 0.29 18.33
CA HIS A 141 -23.81 -0.01 18.57
C HIS A 141 -24.02 -0.70 19.92
N ASP A 142 -23.20 -1.72 20.22
CA ASP A 142 -23.26 -2.45 21.49
C ASP A 142 -22.95 -1.53 22.69
N GLN A 143 -21.98 -0.62 22.54
CA GLN A 143 -21.66 0.39 23.55
C GLN A 143 -22.84 1.33 23.84
N MET A 144 -23.61 1.73 22.81
CA MET A 144 -24.80 2.56 23.01
C MET A 144 -25.88 1.81 23.78
N LEU A 145 -26.13 0.54 23.44
CA LEU A 145 -27.10 -0.30 24.13
C LEU A 145 -26.70 -0.52 25.60
N GLU A 146 -25.42 -0.80 25.85
CA GLU A 146 -24.90 -0.98 27.21
C GLU A 146 -25.05 0.31 28.03
N LYS A 147 -24.76 1.47 27.43
CA LYS A 147 -24.93 2.76 28.09
C LYS A 147 -26.40 3.00 28.47
N GLN A 148 -27.33 2.73 27.56
CA GLN A 148 -28.77 2.85 27.84
C GLN A 148 -29.20 1.94 28.99
N ARG A 149 -28.71 0.70 29.02
CA ARG A 149 -28.97 -0.24 30.12
C ARG A 149 -28.48 0.30 31.46
N LEU A 150 -27.26 0.84 31.51
CA LEU A 150 -26.68 1.42 32.73
C LEU A 150 -27.46 2.65 33.21
N GLU A 151 -27.87 3.53 32.29
CA GLU A 151 -28.70 4.70 32.62
C GLU A 151 -30.06 4.28 33.22
N GLU A 152 -30.68 3.21 32.70
CA GLU A 152 -31.92 2.67 33.28
C GLU A 152 -31.70 2.06 34.68
N GLU A 153 -30.61 1.33 34.89
CA GLU A 153 -30.26 0.79 36.21
C GLU A 153 -29.97 1.89 37.23
N GLU A 154 -29.26 2.94 36.83
CA GLU A 154 -28.98 4.09 37.68
C GLU A 154 -30.26 4.83 38.05
N ARG A 155 -31.14 5.06 37.08
CA ARG A 155 -32.47 5.65 37.34
C ARG A 155 -33.25 4.86 38.38
N ARG A 156 -33.27 3.52 38.26
CA ARG A 156 -33.95 2.65 39.24
C ARG A 156 -33.33 2.73 40.62
N LYS A 157 -32.00 2.74 40.73
CA LYS A 157 -31.30 2.89 42.02
C LYS A 157 -31.60 4.25 42.65
N GLN A 158 -31.65 5.31 41.84
CA GLN A 158 -31.98 6.65 42.30
C GLN A 158 -33.43 6.72 42.83
N GLU A 159 -34.38 6.12 42.13
CA GLU A 159 -35.78 6.01 42.60
C GLU A 159 -35.88 5.25 43.94
N GLU A 160 -35.14 4.14 44.09
CA GLU A 160 -35.08 3.38 45.35
C GLU A 160 -34.45 4.21 46.49
N TRP A 161 -33.39 4.95 46.19
CA TRP A 161 -32.72 5.83 47.14
C TRP A 161 -33.64 6.98 47.60
N GLU A 162 -34.33 7.62 46.67
CA GLU A 162 -35.30 8.68 46.96
C GLU A 162 -36.45 8.15 47.84
N ARG A 163 -36.94 6.94 47.54
CA ARG A 163 -37.96 6.28 48.37
C ARG A 163 -37.45 6.04 49.80
N LEU A 164 -36.21 5.58 49.96
CA LEU A 164 -35.59 5.36 51.26
C LEU A 164 -35.43 6.68 52.02
N GLN A 165 -34.92 7.73 51.36
CA GLN A 165 -34.76 9.07 51.94
C GLN A 165 -36.10 9.64 52.43
N LEU A 166 -37.16 9.52 51.63
CA LEU A 166 -38.50 9.95 52.03
C LEU A 166 -39.02 9.17 53.23
N ALA A 167 -38.77 7.86 53.30
CA ALA A 167 -39.16 7.03 54.45
C ALA A 167 -38.38 7.42 55.71
N GLN A 168 -37.07 7.64 55.60
CA GLN A 168 -36.21 8.10 56.70
C GLN A 168 -36.61 9.49 57.19
N ALA A 169 -36.89 10.44 56.30
CA ALA A 169 -37.36 11.77 56.65
C ALA A 169 -38.70 11.72 57.41
N LYS A 170 -39.65 10.89 56.95
CA LYS A 170 -40.92 10.65 57.66
C LYS A 170 -40.68 10.06 59.05
N ALA A 171 -39.81 9.05 59.17
CA ALA A 171 -39.47 8.45 60.45
C ALA A 171 -38.80 9.46 61.39
N GLY A 172 -37.92 10.32 60.88
CA GLY A 172 -37.28 11.40 61.64
C GLY A 172 -38.29 12.40 62.21
N ILE A 173 -39.24 12.86 61.39
CA ILE A 173 -40.31 13.77 61.84
C ILE A 173 -41.18 13.11 62.93
N LEU A 174 -41.50 11.82 62.79
CA LEU A 174 -42.27 11.10 63.81
C LEU A 174 -41.50 10.98 65.12
N ALA A 175 -40.21 10.66 65.06
CA ALA A 175 -39.33 10.58 66.23
C ALA A 175 -39.17 11.94 66.93
N GLU A 176 -38.98 13.03 66.17
CA GLU A 176 -38.89 14.39 66.72
C GLU A 176 -40.19 14.78 67.45
N ARG A 177 -41.35 14.49 66.86
CA ARG A 177 -42.66 14.72 67.50
C ARG A 177 -42.83 13.92 68.78
N GLU A 178 -42.34 12.69 68.82
CA GLU A 178 -42.34 11.87 70.03
C GLU A 178 -41.43 12.47 71.11
N GLN A 179 -40.20 12.86 70.75
CA GLN A 179 -39.27 13.54 71.66
C GLN A 179 -39.87 14.83 72.22
N GLU A 180 -40.55 15.64 71.41
CA GLU A 180 -41.24 16.84 71.87
C GLU A 180 -42.34 16.54 72.89
N ARG A 181 -43.13 15.47 72.68
CA ARG A 181 -44.18 15.06 73.62
C ARG A 181 -43.57 14.68 74.97
N VAL A 182 -42.51 13.88 74.96
CA VAL A 182 -41.79 13.48 76.17
C VAL A 182 -41.18 14.71 76.86
N ARG A 183 -40.54 15.61 76.11
CA ARG A 183 -39.96 16.84 76.65
C ARG A 183 -41.02 17.74 77.29
N LYS A 184 -42.20 17.87 76.67
CA LYS A 184 -43.33 18.62 77.25
C LYS A 184 -43.84 17.98 78.54
N GLN A 185 -43.92 16.64 78.61
CA GLN A 185 -44.30 15.93 79.83
C GLN A 185 -43.28 16.14 80.95
N LEU A 186 -41.99 15.98 80.65
CA LEU A 186 -40.91 16.20 81.61
C LEU A 186 -40.88 17.64 82.12
N ASN A 187 -41.08 18.62 81.23
CA ASN A 187 -41.12 20.02 81.62
C ASN A 187 -42.32 20.32 82.55
N LYS A 188 -43.49 19.72 82.29
CA LYS A 188 -44.64 19.82 83.21
C LYS A 188 -44.33 19.22 84.58
N GLN A 189 -43.69 18.05 84.63
CA GLN A 189 -43.26 17.43 85.88
C GLN A 189 -42.29 18.35 86.64
N LEU A 190 -41.29 18.88 85.96
CA LEU A 190 -40.30 19.81 86.53
C LEU A 190 -40.96 21.08 87.07
N ILE A 191 -41.93 21.66 86.35
CA ILE A 191 -42.69 22.83 86.83
C ILE A 191 -43.47 22.49 88.10
N ASN A 192 -44.14 21.34 88.14
CA ASN A 192 -44.89 20.90 89.33
C ASN A 192 -43.95 20.69 90.53
N ASP A 193 -42.82 20.03 90.33
CA ASP A 193 -41.81 19.83 91.37
C ASP A 193 -41.22 21.15 91.86
N ASN A 194 -40.87 22.08 90.95
CA ASN A 194 -40.41 23.41 91.32
C ASN A 194 -41.46 24.20 92.12
N SER A 195 -42.74 24.11 91.74
CA SER A 195 -43.82 24.76 92.49
C SER A 195 -43.97 24.18 93.89
N ARG A 196 -43.88 22.85 94.04
CA ARG A 196 -43.91 22.17 95.34
C ARG A 196 -42.72 22.60 96.19
N LEU A 197 -41.49 22.49 95.67
CA LEU A 197 -40.26 22.90 96.35
C LEU A 197 -40.29 24.37 96.74
N ALA A 198 -40.81 25.27 95.89
CA ALA A 198 -40.95 26.69 96.23
C ALA A 198 -41.95 26.91 97.38
N SER A 199 -43.06 26.17 97.42
CA SER A 199 -44.02 26.22 98.52
C SER A 199 -43.42 25.71 99.83
N GLU A 200 -42.71 24.58 99.79
CA GLU A 200 -41.99 24.00 100.93
C GLU A 200 -40.93 24.97 101.45
N GLN A 201 -40.15 25.58 100.54
CA GLN A 201 -39.14 26.58 100.89
C GLN A 201 -39.77 27.83 101.52
N LYS A 202 -40.91 28.31 101.00
CA LYS A 202 -41.63 29.46 101.56
C LYS A 202 -42.15 29.17 102.97
N ILE A 203 -42.75 27.99 103.19
CA ILE A 203 -43.20 27.55 104.52
C ILE A 203 -42.01 27.47 105.48
N TYR A 204 -40.90 26.85 105.04
CA TYR A 204 -39.68 26.75 105.83
C TYR A 204 -39.09 28.12 106.20
N GLN A 205 -39.05 29.07 105.25
CA GLN A 205 -38.61 30.44 105.51
C GLN A 205 -39.54 31.19 106.47
N GLN A 206 -40.86 31.00 106.36
CA GLN A 206 -41.83 31.59 107.29
C GLN A 206 -41.63 31.05 108.71
N HIS A 207 -41.47 29.75 108.87
CA HIS A 207 -41.17 29.13 110.16
C HIS A 207 -39.85 29.66 110.75
N LEU A 208 -38.78 29.73 109.95
CA LEU A 208 -37.50 30.32 110.39
C LEU A 208 -37.67 31.76 110.86
N ASN A 209 -38.33 32.62 110.08
CA ASN A 209 -38.46 34.04 110.41
C ASN A 209 -39.38 34.30 111.61
N ASN A 210 -40.47 33.53 111.76
CA ASN A 210 -41.51 33.82 112.75
C ASN A 210 -41.34 33.05 114.06
N GLU A 211 -40.72 31.87 114.05
CA GLU A 211 -40.58 31.03 115.25
C GLU A 211 -39.14 30.95 115.75
N VAL A 212 -38.16 30.92 114.83
CA VAL A 212 -36.74 30.71 115.19
C VAL A 212 -35.98 32.04 115.32
N TYR A 213 -36.17 32.98 114.39
CA TYR A 213 -35.49 34.27 114.36
C TYR A 213 -36.23 35.41 115.08
N THR A 214 -37.35 35.10 115.72
CA THR A 214 -37.89 35.96 116.77
C THR A 214 -37.13 35.66 118.05
N ASN A 215 -36.41 36.64 118.58
CA ASN A 215 -35.76 36.56 119.88
C ASN A 215 -36.60 37.34 120.91
N PRO A 216 -37.76 36.82 121.36
CA PRO A 216 -38.53 37.48 122.38
C PRO A 216 -37.75 37.44 123.70
N PRO A 217 -37.64 38.55 124.43
CA PRO A 217 -36.98 38.58 125.72
C PRO A 217 -37.66 37.60 126.69
N THR A 218 -36.90 36.65 127.21
CA THR A 218 -37.38 35.65 128.17
C THR A 218 -37.81 36.32 129.48
N ALA A 219 -38.75 35.73 130.23
CA ALA A 219 -39.20 36.30 131.51
C ALA A 219 -38.03 36.62 132.48
N ASN A 220 -36.95 35.83 132.45
CA ASN A 220 -35.71 36.10 133.20
C ASN A 220 -35.04 37.44 132.83
N PHE A 221 -35.15 37.91 131.58
CA PHE A 221 -34.60 39.20 131.14
C PHE A 221 -35.32 40.36 131.83
N PHE A 222 -36.66 40.35 131.90
CA PHE A 222 -37.43 41.41 132.55
C PHE A 222 -37.27 41.41 134.08
N MET A 223 -37.05 40.24 134.70
CA MET A 223 -36.77 40.12 136.13
C MET A 223 -35.42 40.72 136.55
N GLN A 224 -34.53 41.10 135.62
CA GLN A 224 -33.27 41.77 135.96
C GLN A 224 -33.45 43.25 136.31
N PHE A 225 -34.50 43.92 135.81
CA PHE A 225 -34.76 45.35 136.02
C PHE A 225 -35.59 45.57 137.31
N ASN A 226 -35.36 46.68 138.03
CA ASN A 226 -36.00 47.03 139.32
C ASN A 226 -35.74 46.05 140.49
N THR A 227 -34.60 45.35 140.47
CA THR A 227 -34.16 44.44 141.55
C THR A 227 -33.39 45.14 142.68
N SER A 228 -33.03 46.42 142.52
CA SER A 228 -32.35 47.23 143.56
C SER A 228 -33.04 48.58 143.75
N SER A 229 -33.22 49.01 145.00
CA SER A 229 -34.06 50.15 145.41
C SER A 229 -33.36 51.52 145.41
N ARG A 230 -32.47 51.80 144.46
CA ARG A 230 -31.74 53.08 144.39
C ARG A 230 -32.49 54.13 143.58
#